data_AF-A0A1M5S361-F1
#
_entry.id   AF-A0A1M5S361-F1
#
_cell.length_a   1.000
_cell.length_b   1.000
_cell.length_c   1.000
_cell.angle_alpha   90.00
_cell.angle_beta   90.00
_cell.angle_gamma   90.00
#
_symmetry.space_group_name_H-M   'P 1'
#
loop_
_entity.id
_entity.type
_entity.pdbx_description
1 polymer ?
#
loop_
_entity_poly.entity_id
_entity_poly.type
_entity_poly.pdbx_seq_one_letter_code
_entity_poly.pdbx_strand_id
1 'polypeptide(L)'
;METKALNVEGIELVMPVFLVQWWPHQLPLDRFPSFCGAGGGLGDALVPENCYGLPLSPACFVHDISWRVVEATWAGFHQGNSMFLHNNLAIINARSRFPLKQLRAYRAVTYFNAVDTIGAKYFWDDKWQFGTYEDPLEDPIVLEKLARVGVEPLRRAA
;
A
#
# COMPACT_ATOMS: atom_id res chain seq x y z
N MET A 1 -0.02 -14.31 -5.07
CA MET A 1 -1.26 -14.07 -4.29
C MET A 1 -2.38 -13.61 -5.20
N GLU A 2 -3.64 -13.96 -4.91
CA GLU A 2 -4.80 -13.49 -5.66
C GLU A 2 -5.13 -12.02 -5.36
N THR A 3 -5.56 -11.28 -6.39
CA THR A 3 -5.87 -9.84 -6.27
C THR A 3 -7.25 -9.53 -6.83
N LYS A 4 -7.88 -8.47 -6.33
CA LYS A 4 -9.19 -8.00 -6.79
C LYS A 4 -9.22 -6.48 -6.80
N ALA A 5 -9.93 -5.91 -7.77
CA ALA A 5 -10.24 -4.49 -7.79
C ALA A 5 -11.42 -4.18 -6.84
N LEU A 6 -11.26 -3.17 -5.99
CA LEU A 6 -12.31 -2.58 -5.17
C LEU A 6 -12.57 -1.16 -5.66
N ASN A 7 -13.82 -0.83 -5.94
CA ASN A 7 -14.22 0.53 -6.25
C ASN A 7 -14.37 1.33 -4.95
N VAL A 8 -13.55 2.36 -4.75
CA VAL A 8 -13.55 3.26 -3.60
C VAL A 8 -13.67 4.68 -4.10
N GLU A 9 -14.78 5.34 -3.78
CA GLU A 9 -15.07 6.72 -4.24
C GLU A 9 -14.92 6.89 -5.77
N GLY A 10 -15.33 5.89 -6.55
CA GLY A 10 -15.22 5.90 -8.02
C GLY A 10 -13.82 5.57 -8.56
N ILE A 11 -12.88 5.16 -7.70
CA ILE A 11 -11.51 4.80 -8.04
C ILE A 11 -11.35 3.29 -7.88
N GLU A 12 -10.84 2.61 -8.90
CA GLU A 12 -10.53 1.18 -8.81
C GLU A 12 -9.14 0.99 -8.18
N LEU A 13 -9.12 0.44 -6.98
CA LEU A 13 -7.89 0.07 -6.28
C LEU A 13 -7.71 -1.45 -6.35
N VAL A 14 -6.56 -1.90 -6.83
CA VAL A 14 -6.19 -3.32 -6.88
C VAL A 14 -5.50 -3.71 -5.59
N MET A 15 -6.00 -4.75 -4.93
CA MET A 15 -5.52 -5.16 -3.61
C MET A 15 -5.64 -6.69 -3.42
N PRO A 16 -5.00 -7.27 -2.39
CA PRO A 16 -5.21 -8.65 -2.01
C PRO A 16 -6.69 -8.97 -1.79
N VAL A 17 -7.16 -10.15 -2.21
CA VAL A 17 -8.58 -10.53 -2.07
C VAL A 17 -9.07 -10.44 -0.62
N PHE A 18 -8.26 -10.88 0.35
CA PHE A 18 -8.65 -10.80 1.76
C PHE A 18 -8.83 -9.36 2.23
N LEU A 19 -7.97 -8.43 1.76
CA LEU A 19 -8.01 -7.03 2.18
C LEU A 19 -9.29 -6.33 1.70
N VAL A 20 -9.93 -6.80 0.63
CA VAL A 20 -11.23 -6.27 0.17
C VAL A 20 -12.29 -6.37 1.26
N GLN A 21 -12.29 -7.44 2.07
CA GLN A 21 -13.25 -7.62 3.16
C GLN A 21 -12.96 -6.71 4.36
N TRP A 22 -11.70 -6.30 4.50
CA TRP A 22 -11.19 -5.52 5.62
C TRP A 22 -10.85 -4.08 5.22
N TRP A 23 -11.35 -3.62 4.08
CA TRP A 23 -11.16 -2.25 3.65
C TRP A 23 -11.91 -1.30 4.59
N PRO A 24 -11.31 -0.19 5.05
CA PRO A 24 -11.96 0.77 5.94
C PRO A 24 -13.02 1.59 5.17
N HIS A 25 -14.18 1.01 4.87
CA HIS A 25 -15.22 1.63 4.04
C HIS A 25 -15.75 2.98 4.57
N GLN A 26 -15.59 3.23 5.87
CA GLN A 26 -16.00 4.47 6.52
C GLN A 26 -14.91 5.56 6.50
N LEU A 27 -13.69 5.24 6.07
CA LEU A 27 -12.57 6.16 6.02
C LEU A 27 -12.42 6.76 4.61
N PRO A 28 -12.65 8.08 4.44
CA PRO A 28 -12.41 8.76 3.17
C PRO A 28 -10.93 8.67 2.76
N LEU A 29 -10.68 8.55 1.46
CA LEU A 29 -9.32 8.39 0.92
C LEU A 29 -8.39 9.56 1.30
N ASP A 30 -8.92 10.78 1.43
CA ASP A 30 -8.16 11.98 1.80
C ASP A 30 -7.86 12.09 3.30
N ARG A 31 -8.41 11.19 4.11
CA ARG A 31 -8.24 11.13 5.57
C ARG A 31 -7.45 9.91 6.03
N PHE A 32 -6.89 9.13 5.12
CA PHE A 32 -6.00 8.04 5.50
C PHE A 32 -4.83 8.58 6.35
N PRO A 33 -4.48 7.90 7.46
CA PRO A 33 -3.26 8.25 8.19
C PRO A 33 -2.04 7.93 7.31
N SER A 34 -0.90 8.52 7.65
CA SER A 34 0.30 8.39 6.81
C SER A 34 0.83 6.95 6.79
N PHE A 35 0.87 6.36 5.60
CA PHE A 35 1.46 5.05 5.33
C PHE A 35 2.64 5.12 4.35
N CYS A 36 2.89 6.28 3.74
CA CYS A 36 4.01 6.42 2.82
C CYS A 36 5.31 6.78 3.55
N GLY A 37 6.44 6.43 2.95
CA GLY A 37 7.77 6.66 3.51
C GLY A 37 8.40 5.40 4.09
N ALA A 38 9.63 5.52 4.58
CA ALA A 38 10.36 4.44 5.23
C ALA A 38 10.30 4.53 6.77
N GLY A 39 9.48 5.43 7.31
CA GLY A 39 9.41 5.69 8.76
C GLY A 39 10.58 6.53 9.29
N GLY A 40 11.32 7.20 8.40
CA GLY A 40 12.40 8.13 8.75
C GLY A 40 13.41 8.39 7.63
N GLY A 41 14.13 9.51 7.75
CA GLY A 41 15.35 9.79 6.98
C GLY A 41 15.15 9.99 5.48
N LEU A 42 16.12 9.56 4.67
CA LEU A 42 16.13 9.78 3.21
C LEU A 42 15.01 9.04 2.48
N GLY A 43 14.49 7.95 3.05
CA GLY A 43 13.37 7.20 2.47
C GLY A 43 12.08 8.02 2.43
N ASP A 44 11.80 8.80 3.48
CA ASP A 44 10.63 9.69 3.56
C ASP A 44 10.72 10.85 2.58
N ALA A 45 11.94 11.31 2.28
CA ALA A 45 12.16 12.34 1.25
C ALA A 45 11.92 11.80 -0.18
N LEU A 46 12.18 10.51 -0.41
CA LEU A 46 11.96 9.85 -1.70
C LEU A 46 10.49 9.50 -1.91
N VAL A 47 9.80 9.06 -0.85
CA VAL A 47 8.40 8.62 -0.87
C VAL A 47 7.57 9.44 0.15
N PRO A 48 7.41 10.77 -0.04
CA PRO A 48 6.66 11.58 0.91
C PRO A 48 5.18 11.23 0.93
N GLU A 49 4.54 11.47 2.07
CA GLU A 49 3.10 11.27 2.27
C GLU A 49 2.23 11.95 1.21
N ASN A 50 2.55 13.21 0.91
CA ASN A 50 1.77 14.03 0.00
C ASN A 50 2.51 14.19 -1.33
N CYS A 51 1.90 13.73 -2.41
CA CYS A 51 2.39 13.97 -3.77
C CYS A 51 1.83 15.31 -4.29
N TYR A 52 2.53 16.40 -3.99
CA TYR A 52 2.09 17.77 -4.30
C TYR A 52 0.68 18.05 -3.74
N GLY A 53 0.48 17.77 -2.45
CA GLY A 53 -0.80 18.00 -1.75
C GLY A 53 -1.91 16.97 -2.05
N LEU A 54 -1.60 15.88 -2.78
CA LEU A 54 -2.50 14.75 -2.94
C LEU A 54 -2.04 13.59 -2.03
N PRO A 55 -2.87 13.13 -1.09
CA PRO A 55 -2.54 11.97 -0.27
C PRO A 55 -2.52 10.70 -1.12
N LEU A 56 -1.45 9.92 -0.99
CA LEU A 56 -1.28 8.61 -1.64
C LEU A 56 -1.29 7.45 -0.63
N SER A 57 -1.49 7.74 0.65
CA SER A 57 -1.56 6.73 1.72
C SER A 57 -2.48 5.54 1.45
N PRO A 58 -3.65 5.67 0.80
CA PRO A 58 -4.45 4.49 0.48
C PRO A 58 -3.70 3.46 -0.38
N ALA A 59 -2.86 3.92 -1.32
CA ALA A 59 -2.02 3.04 -2.13
C ALA A 59 -0.84 2.47 -1.32
N CYS A 60 -0.21 3.28 -0.48
CA CYS A 60 0.87 2.86 0.42
C CYS A 60 0.38 1.81 1.44
N PHE A 61 -0.83 1.98 1.99
CA PHE A 61 -1.48 1.02 2.89
C PHE A 61 -1.67 -0.35 2.23
N VAL A 62 -2.19 -0.38 0.99
CA VAL A 62 -2.34 -1.63 0.24
C VAL A 62 -0.98 -2.25 -0.05
N HIS A 63 0.02 -1.45 -0.42
CA HIS A 63 1.38 -1.90 -0.71
C HIS A 63 2.05 -2.56 0.49
N ASP A 64 2.01 -1.89 1.65
CA ASP A 64 2.55 -2.39 2.91
C ASP A 64 1.95 -3.74 3.29
N ILE A 65 0.61 -3.84 3.27
CA ILE A 65 -0.08 -5.10 3.57
C ILE A 65 0.31 -6.16 2.52
N SER A 66 0.32 -5.79 1.24
CA SER A 66 0.68 -6.70 0.15
C SER A 66 2.07 -7.29 0.34
N TRP A 67 3.07 -6.48 0.72
CA TRP A 67 4.41 -6.95 1.02
C TRP A 67 4.44 -7.97 2.16
N ARG A 68 3.60 -7.83 3.18
CA ARG A 68 3.51 -8.82 4.27
C ARG A 68 2.99 -10.17 3.77
N VAL A 69 2.01 -10.17 2.86
CA VAL A 69 1.27 -11.40 2.50
C VAL A 69 1.72 -12.08 1.21
N VAL A 70 2.41 -11.39 0.31
CA VAL A 70 2.92 -12.04 -0.92
C VAL A 70 4.01 -13.06 -0.57
N GLU A 71 4.19 -14.04 -1.45
CA GLU A 71 5.29 -14.99 -1.33
C GLU A 71 6.66 -14.28 -1.33
N ALA A 72 7.63 -14.84 -0.61
CA ALA A 72 9.02 -14.37 -0.59
C ALA A 72 9.75 -14.73 -1.89
N THR A 73 9.28 -14.21 -3.01
CA THR A 73 9.83 -14.41 -4.35
C THR A 73 9.93 -13.06 -5.06
N TRP A 74 10.80 -12.95 -6.07
CA TRP A 74 10.85 -11.76 -6.92
C TRP A 74 9.51 -11.48 -7.61
N ALA A 75 8.78 -12.53 -8.00
CA ALA A 75 7.44 -12.39 -8.55
C ALA A 75 6.47 -11.77 -7.53
N GLY A 76 6.50 -12.21 -6.27
CA GLY A 76 5.71 -11.64 -5.17
C GLY A 76 6.09 -10.18 -4.87
N PHE A 77 7.39 -9.89 -4.80
CA PHE A 77 7.91 -8.54 -4.62
C PHE A 77 7.39 -7.58 -5.71
N HIS A 78 7.58 -7.93 -6.99
CA HIS A 78 7.13 -7.10 -8.10
C HIS A 78 5.60 -7.07 -8.22
N GLN A 79 4.88 -8.11 -7.81
CA GLN A 79 3.42 -8.08 -7.71
C GLN A 79 2.97 -6.97 -6.76
N GLY A 80 3.55 -6.90 -5.55
CA GLY A 80 3.28 -5.84 -4.57
C GLY A 80 3.57 -4.44 -5.13
N ASN A 81 4.74 -4.24 -5.72
CA ASN A 81 5.15 -2.95 -6.28
C ASN A 81 4.30 -2.54 -7.50
N SER A 82 3.84 -3.50 -8.30
CA SER A 82 2.96 -3.21 -9.45
C SER A 82 1.59 -2.72 -9.00
N MET A 83 1.02 -3.35 -7.95
CA MET A 83 -0.23 -2.87 -7.35
C MET A 83 -0.07 -1.45 -6.79
N PHE A 84 1.04 -1.16 -6.13
CA PHE A 84 1.35 0.17 -5.63
C PHE A 84 1.35 1.24 -6.72
N LEU A 85 2.09 1.01 -7.81
CA LEU A 85 2.12 1.95 -8.93
C LEU A 85 0.74 2.12 -9.58
N HIS A 86 0.03 1.01 -9.81
CA HIS A 86 -1.32 1.04 -10.37
C HIS A 86 -2.26 1.90 -9.52
N ASN A 87 -2.31 1.66 -8.21
CA ASN A 87 -3.19 2.36 -7.28
C ASN A 87 -2.83 3.86 -7.19
N ASN A 88 -1.54 4.19 -7.14
CA ASN A 88 -1.10 5.60 -7.20
C ASN A 88 -1.61 6.29 -8.46
N LEU A 89 -1.42 5.67 -9.62
CA LEU A 89 -1.86 6.24 -10.90
C LEU A 89 -3.39 6.34 -10.97
N ALA A 90 -4.14 5.37 -10.44
CA ALA A 90 -5.60 5.42 -10.36
C ALA A 90 -6.07 6.64 -9.53
N ILE A 91 -5.50 6.84 -8.34
CA ILE A 91 -5.80 7.98 -7.48
C ILE A 91 -5.45 9.31 -8.18
N ILE A 92 -4.26 9.40 -8.76
CA ILE A 92 -3.79 10.60 -9.48
C ILE A 92 -4.71 10.91 -10.66
N ASN A 93 -5.08 9.89 -11.45
CA ASN A 93 -5.95 10.04 -12.61
C ASN A 93 -7.33 10.57 -12.25
N ALA A 94 -7.89 10.14 -11.12
CA ALA A 94 -9.21 10.54 -10.65
C ALA A 94 -9.21 11.91 -9.96
N ARG A 95 -8.14 12.27 -9.24
CA ARG A 95 -8.09 13.45 -8.34
C ARG A 95 -7.23 14.60 -8.85
N SER A 96 -6.65 14.47 -10.04
CA SER A 96 -5.77 15.49 -10.61
C SER A 96 -6.19 15.90 -12.02
N ARG A 97 -5.91 17.16 -12.35
CA ARG A 97 -6.06 17.71 -13.71
C ARG A 97 -4.71 18.18 -14.24
N PHE A 98 -4.61 18.38 -15.55
CA PHE A 98 -3.42 18.99 -16.15
C PHE A 98 -3.18 20.39 -15.54
N PRO A 99 -1.92 20.77 -15.22
CA PRO A 99 -0.66 20.03 -15.41
C PRO A 99 -0.22 19.18 -14.19
N LEU A 100 -0.87 19.35 -13.04
CA LEU A 100 -0.50 18.65 -11.80
C LEU A 100 -0.59 17.12 -11.92
N LYS A 101 -1.52 16.63 -12.75
CA LYS A 101 -1.65 15.20 -13.05
C LYS A 101 -0.35 14.60 -13.57
N GLN A 102 0.32 15.27 -14.52
CA GLN A 102 1.56 14.79 -15.12
C GLN A 102 2.71 14.81 -14.13
N LEU A 103 2.83 15.89 -13.35
CA LEU A 103 3.85 16.02 -12.31
C LEU A 103 3.69 14.95 -11.23
N ARG A 104 2.45 14.71 -10.79
CA ARG A 104 2.13 13.65 -9.83
C ARG A 104 2.39 12.26 -10.39
N ALA A 105 2.04 12.00 -11.65
CA ALA A 105 2.30 10.71 -12.30
C ALA A 105 3.80 10.44 -12.41
N TYR A 106 4.60 11.43 -12.80
CA TYR A 106 6.07 11.32 -12.82
C TYR A 106 6.61 11.00 -11.42
N ARG A 107 6.12 11.70 -10.39
CA ARG A 107 6.52 11.45 -9.01
C ARG A 107 6.11 10.06 -8.52
N ALA A 108 4.95 9.53 -8.93
CA ALA A 108 4.53 8.17 -8.61
C ALA A 108 5.47 7.11 -9.21
N VAL A 109 6.03 7.34 -10.40
CA VAL A 109 7.08 6.47 -10.96
C VAL A 109 8.36 6.57 -10.14
N THR A 110 8.72 7.76 -9.62
CA THR A 110 9.85 7.87 -8.68
C THR A 110 9.62 7.06 -7.41
N TYR A 111 8.38 7.03 -6.88
CA TYR A 111 8.04 6.22 -5.71
C TYR A 111 8.20 4.74 -6.03
N PHE A 112 7.65 4.30 -7.17
CA PHE A 112 7.81 2.94 -7.65
C PHE A 112 9.30 2.54 -7.75
N ASN A 113 10.13 3.39 -8.37
CA ASN A 113 11.57 3.13 -8.47
C ASN A 113 12.23 3.01 -7.09
N ALA A 114 11.83 3.82 -6.10
CA ALA A 114 12.37 3.73 -4.75
C ALA A 114 12.03 2.38 -4.09
N VAL A 115 10.77 1.93 -4.19
CA VAL A 115 10.36 0.63 -3.62
C VAL A 115 10.91 -0.56 -4.40
N ASP A 116 11.12 -0.43 -5.71
CA ASP A 116 11.64 -1.51 -6.56
C ASP A 116 13.17 -1.67 -6.49
N THR A 117 13.88 -0.66 -5.99
CA THR A 117 15.33 -0.68 -5.84
C THR A 117 15.74 -0.80 -4.37
N ILE A 118 15.63 0.29 -3.61
CA ILE A 118 15.99 0.36 -2.20
C ILE A 118 15.04 -0.51 -1.38
N GLY A 119 13.75 -0.50 -1.73
CA GLY A 119 12.71 -1.28 -1.06
C GLY A 119 12.92 -2.80 -1.13
N ALA A 120 13.67 -3.31 -2.10
CA ALA A 120 14.00 -4.73 -2.18
C ALA A 120 14.69 -5.22 -0.90
N LYS A 121 15.64 -4.44 -0.36
CA LYS A 121 16.31 -4.79 0.89
C LYS A 121 15.30 -4.93 2.04
N TYR A 122 14.42 -3.95 2.21
CA TYR A 122 13.42 -3.95 3.28
C TYR A 122 12.43 -5.11 3.14
N PHE A 123 11.98 -5.39 1.92
CA PHE A 123 11.13 -6.54 1.65
C PHE A 123 11.77 -7.86 2.09
N TRP A 124 13.03 -8.10 1.70
CA TRP A 124 13.72 -9.34 2.06
C TRP A 124 14.02 -9.43 3.55
N ASP A 125 14.45 -8.34 4.18
CA ASP A 125 14.68 -8.27 5.63
C ASP A 125 13.39 -8.61 6.40
N ASP A 126 12.25 -8.04 6.00
CA ASP A 126 10.94 -8.31 6.57
C ASP A 126 10.50 -9.77 6.43
N LYS A 127 10.78 -10.38 5.26
CA LYS A 127 10.48 -11.80 5.02
C LYS A 127 11.34 -12.72 5.86
N TRP A 128 12.60 -12.38 6.09
CA TRP A 128 13.49 -13.15 6.95
C TRP A 128 13.17 -12.99 8.42
N GLN A 129 12.81 -11.79 8.86
CA GLN A 129 12.54 -11.50 10.27
C GLN A 129 11.20 -12.07 10.74
N PHE A 130 10.16 -11.95 9.92
CA PHE A 130 8.79 -12.23 10.34
C PHE A 130 8.14 -13.41 9.61
N GLY A 131 8.77 -13.92 8.55
CA GLY A 131 8.19 -14.97 7.71
C GLY A 131 6.91 -14.52 6.99
N THR A 132 6.09 -15.51 6.64
CA THR A 132 4.75 -15.33 6.07
C THR A 132 3.75 -16.16 6.87
N TYR A 133 2.56 -15.61 7.09
CA TYR A 133 1.47 -16.30 7.76
C TYR A 133 0.53 -16.94 6.73
N GLU A 134 -0.04 -18.10 7.04
CA GLU A 134 -1.07 -18.73 6.17
C GLU A 134 -2.36 -17.89 6.15
N ASP A 135 -2.80 -17.42 7.32
CA ASP A 135 -3.86 -16.43 7.45
C ASP A 135 -3.23 -15.04 7.65
N PRO A 136 -3.43 -14.08 6.72
CA PRO A 136 -2.97 -12.70 6.88
C PRO A 136 -3.42 -12.01 8.18
N LEU A 137 -4.52 -12.45 8.79
CA LEU A 137 -5.03 -11.91 10.05
C LEU A 137 -4.28 -12.43 11.28
N GLU A 138 -3.35 -13.37 11.12
CA GLU A 138 -2.42 -13.79 12.17
C GLU A 138 -1.14 -12.94 12.19
N ASP A 139 -0.87 -12.18 11.11
CA ASP A 139 0.30 -11.29 11.06
C ASP A 139 0.07 -10.04 11.94
N PRO A 140 0.84 -9.84 13.03
CA PRO A 140 0.66 -8.72 13.93
C PRO A 140 0.87 -7.36 13.24
N ILE A 141 1.70 -7.29 12.19
CA ILE A 141 1.93 -6.05 11.43
C ILE A 141 0.71 -5.73 10.57
N VAL A 142 0.05 -6.74 9.99
CA VAL A 142 -1.20 -6.54 9.25
C VAL A 142 -2.30 -6.05 10.19
N LEU A 143 -2.45 -6.67 11.37
CA LEU A 143 -3.41 -6.25 12.39
C LEU A 143 -3.17 -4.82 12.88
N GLU A 144 -1.91 -4.43 13.11
CA GLU A 144 -1.56 -3.06 13.49
C GLU A 144 -1.98 -2.05 12.41
N LYS A 145 -1.69 -2.35 11.14
CA LYS A 145 -2.06 -1.47 10.02
C LYS A 145 -3.58 -1.36 9.86
N LEU A 146 -4.33 -2.45 10.03
CA LEU A 146 -5.80 -2.43 10.03
C LEU A 146 -6.36 -1.59 11.18
N ALA A 147 -5.83 -1.77 12.39
CA ALA A 147 -6.27 -0.99 13.56
C ALA A 147 -6.04 0.51 13.36
N ARG A 148 -4.92 0.91 12.72
CA ARG A 148 -4.63 2.32 12.40
C ARG A 148 -5.66 2.97 11.47
N VAL A 149 -6.39 2.19 10.67
CA VAL A 149 -7.50 2.67 9.82
C VAL A 149 -8.87 2.39 10.42
N GLY A 150 -8.94 2.02 11.70
CA GLY A 150 -10.20 1.76 12.42
C GLY A 150 -10.85 0.42 12.06
N VAL A 151 -10.10 -0.53 11.54
CA VAL A 151 -10.57 -1.89 11.24
C VAL A 151 -10.01 -2.85 12.28
N GLU A 152 -10.88 -3.48 13.06
CA GLU A 152 -10.52 -4.52 14.02
C GLU A 152 -11.13 -5.85 13.60
N PRO A 153 -10.34 -6.76 13.01
CA PRO A 153 -10.78 -8.13 12.78
C PRO A 153 -11.13 -8.76 14.13
N LEU A 154 -12.36 -9.23 14.27
CA LEU A 154 -12.76 -10.03 15.44
C LEU A 154 -11.80 -11.21 15.53
N ARG A 155 -10.97 -11.27 16.57
CA ARG A 155 -10.21 -12.49 16.88
C ARG A 155 -11.22 -13.61 16.94
N ARG A 156 -11.06 -14.63 16.09
CA ARG A 156 -11.86 -15.86 16.22
C ARG A 156 -11.71 -16.30 17.67
N ALA A 157 -12.82 -16.34 18.39
CA ALA A 157 -12.84 -17.00 19.69
C ALA A 157 -12.37 -18.44 19.46
N ALA A 158 -11.32 -18.82 20.17
CA ALA A 158 -10.79 -20.18 20.15
C ALA A 158 -11.86 -21.21 20.54
#